data_AF-A0A6A7KRV2-F1
#
_entry.id   AF-A0A6A7KRV2-F1
#
_cell.length_a   1.000
_cell.length_b   1.000
_cell.length_c   1.000
_cell.angle_alpha   90.00
_cell.angle_beta   90.00
_cell.angle_gamma   90.00
#
_symmetry.space_group_name_H-M   'P 1'
#
loop_
_entity.id
_entity.type
_entity.pdbx_description
1 polymer ?
#
loop_
_entity_poly.entity_id
_entity_poly.type
_entity_poly.pdbx_seq_one_letter_code
_entity_poly.pdbx_strand_id
1 'polypeptide(L)'
;MLLGITFSPAEDLKRWRNEVGMTTELLSDTDRSVAVAYGAADSKDQERPKRISILVGPDGKVVKTYGTPDAEAHPEEALADLMK
;
A
#
# COMPACT_ATOMS: atom_id res chain seq x y z
N MET A 1 5.77 -10.85 2.63
CA MET A 1 5.78 -9.60 3.43
C MET A 1 4.62 -8.74 2.98
N LEU A 2 3.94 -8.04 3.88
CA LEU A 2 2.86 -7.10 3.57
C LEU A 2 3.20 -5.74 4.18
N LEU A 3 3.14 -4.69 3.38
CA LEU A 3 3.42 -3.30 3.78
C LEU A 3 2.23 -2.43 3.39
N GLY A 4 1.72 -1.63 4.33
CA GLY A 4 0.79 -0.55 4.02
C GLY A 4 1.54 0.78 3.84
N ILE A 5 1.08 1.65 2.96
CA ILE A 5 1.71 2.97 2.71
C ILE A 5 0.61 4.04 2.76
N THR A 6 0.85 5.12 3.49
CA THR A 6 -0.09 6.26 3.56
C THR A 6 0.67 7.58 3.60
N PHE A 7 -0.04 8.70 3.42
CA PHE A 7 0.54 10.04 3.59
C PHE A 7 0.72 10.47 5.06
N SER A 8 0.29 9.63 6.01
CA SER A 8 0.35 9.97 7.43
C SER A 8 1.78 9.92 7.96
N PRO A 9 2.17 10.81 8.88
CA PRO A 9 3.46 10.75 9.56
C PRO A 9 3.68 9.40 10.28
N ALA A 10 4.94 8.99 10.36
CA ALA A 10 5.33 7.72 11.00
C ALA A 10 4.84 7.57 12.45
N GLU A 11 4.84 8.66 13.24
CA GLU A 11 4.36 8.65 14.63
C GLU A 11 2.86 8.37 14.73
N ASP A 12 2.06 8.93 13.82
CA ASP A 12 0.62 8.68 13.78
C ASP A 12 0.32 7.25 13.34
N LEU A 13 1.07 6.72 12.37
CA LEU A 13 0.96 5.33 11.93
C LEU A 13 1.33 4.36 13.05
N LYS A 14 2.38 4.65 13.81
CA LYS A 14 2.79 3.83 14.96
C LYS A 14 1.73 3.81 16.04
N ARG A 15 1.14 4.97 16.36
CA ARG A 15 0.05 5.07 17.33
C ARG A 15 -1.15 4.24 16.87
N TRP A 16 -1.62 4.48 15.65
CA TRP A 16 -2.78 3.78 15.10
C TRP A 16 -2.57 2.28 15.03
N ARG A 17 -1.40 1.81 14.56
CA ARG A 17 -1.04 0.38 14.53
C ARG A 17 -1.21 -0.28 15.91
N ASN A 18 -0.76 0.38 16.96
CA ASN A 18 -0.87 -0.12 18.33
C ASN A 18 -2.33 -0.14 18.81
N GLU A 19 -3.09 0.91 18.51
CA GLU A 19 -4.51 1.03 18.90
C GLU A 19 -5.38 -0.07 18.29
N VAL A 20 -5.16 -0.39 17.01
CA VAL A 20 -5.95 -1.41 16.29
C VAL A 20 -5.36 -2.82 16.35
N GLY A 21 -4.20 -2.99 17.02
CA GLY A 21 -3.52 -4.28 17.15
C GLY A 21 -2.97 -4.83 15.82
N MET A 22 -2.64 -3.95 14.86
CA MET A 22 -2.20 -4.39 13.54
C MET A 22 -0.75 -4.90 13.55
N THR A 23 -0.52 -6.06 12.95
CA THR A 23 0.80 -6.73 12.94
C THR A 23 1.64 -6.38 11.72
N THR A 24 1.05 -5.78 10.68
CA THR A 24 1.76 -5.40 9.45
C THR A 24 2.54 -4.10 9.63
N GLU A 25 3.63 -3.95 8.88
CA GLU A 25 4.39 -2.70 8.86
C GLU A 25 3.68 -1.64 8.01
N LEU A 26 3.84 -0.38 8.42
CA LEU A 26 3.28 0.79 7.75
C LEU A 26 4.42 1.76 7.37
N LEU A 27 4.41 2.23 6.13
CA LEU A 27 5.33 3.23 5.61
C LEU A 27 4.65 4.60 5.52
N SER A 28 5.43 5.64 5.81
CA SER A 28 5.04 7.05 5.75
C SER A 28 5.53 7.66 4.45
N ASP A 29 4.61 8.02 3.55
CA ASP A 29 4.83 8.69 2.27
C ASP A 29 4.34 10.15 2.33
N THR A 30 4.81 10.90 3.33
CA THR A 30 4.38 12.30 3.57
C THR A 30 4.72 13.25 2.42
N ASP A 31 5.71 12.91 1.59
CA ASP A 31 6.10 13.68 0.41
C ASP A 31 5.42 13.20 -0.89
N ARG A 32 4.58 12.16 -0.78
CA ARG A 32 3.75 11.57 -1.83
C ARG A 32 4.55 10.96 -3.01
N SER A 33 5.86 10.80 -2.87
CA SER A 33 6.73 10.35 -3.96
C SER A 33 6.45 8.90 -4.35
N VAL A 34 6.17 8.03 -3.39
CA VAL A 34 5.87 6.63 -3.64
C VAL A 34 4.50 6.52 -4.32
N ALA A 35 3.49 7.21 -3.80
CA ALA A 35 2.16 7.18 -4.39
C ALA A 35 2.15 7.68 -5.84
N VAL A 36 2.88 8.75 -6.16
CA VAL A 36 2.99 9.22 -7.55
C VAL A 36 3.71 8.19 -8.42
N ALA A 37 4.83 7.62 -7.95
CA ALA A 37 5.60 6.65 -8.73
C ALA A 37 4.83 5.37 -9.05
N TYR A 38 3.94 4.92 -8.14
CA TYR A 38 3.15 3.71 -8.31
C TYR A 38 1.72 3.95 -8.82
N GLY A 39 1.35 5.19 -9.11
CA GLY A 39 0.03 5.54 -9.65
C GLY A 39 -1.10 5.58 -8.61
N ALA A 40 -0.78 5.61 -7.32
CA ALA A 40 -1.74 5.86 -6.24
C ALA A 40 -2.10 7.35 -6.10
N ALA A 41 -1.33 8.26 -6.70
CA ALA A 41 -1.64 9.68 -6.77
C ALA A 41 -1.28 10.27 -8.13
N ASP A 42 -2.09 11.21 -8.61
CA ASP A 42 -1.85 11.89 -9.89
C ASP A 42 -0.83 13.03 -9.74
N SER A 43 -0.69 13.59 -8.53
CA SER A 43 0.31 14.62 -8.22
C SER A 43 0.66 14.66 -6.74
N LYS A 44 1.72 15.40 -6.43
CA LYS A 44 2.10 15.74 -5.05
C LYS A 44 1.13 16.68 -4.36
N ASP A 45 0.08 17.19 -5.01
CA ASP A 45 -0.91 18.06 -4.35
C ASP A 45 -2.18 17.29 -3.93
N GLN A 46 -2.28 16.00 -4.30
CA GLN A 46 -3.42 15.17 -3.96
C GLN A 46 -3.52 14.93 -2.44
N GLU A 47 -4.70 15.17 -1.87
CA GLU A 47 -4.93 15.10 -0.41
C GLU A 47 -4.81 13.68 0.15
N ARG A 48 -5.30 12.68 -0.59
CA ARG A 48 -5.36 11.26 -0.17
C ARG A 48 -4.92 10.34 -1.29
N PRO A 49 -4.24 9.22 -1.01
CA PRO A 49 -3.91 8.24 -2.05
C PRO A 49 -5.17 7.49 -2.52
N LYS A 50 -5.17 7.08 -3.79
CA LYS A 50 -6.09 6.07 -4.33
C LYS A 50 -5.81 4.73 -3.67
N ARG A 51 -6.84 3.90 -3.52
CA ARG A 51 -6.67 2.52 -3.04
C ARG A 51 -6.12 1.67 -4.18
N ILE A 52 -4.84 1.33 -4.11
CA ILE A 52 -4.20 0.39 -5.03
C ILE A 52 -3.39 -0.63 -4.24
N SER A 53 -3.08 -1.76 -4.86
CA SER A 53 -2.10 -2.72 -4.35
C SER A 53 -1.09 -3.08 -5.43
N ILE A 54 0.12 -3.42 -5.02
CA ILE A 54 1.22 -3.78 -5.92
C ILE A 54 1.80 -5.11 -5.45
N LEU A 55 1.85 -6.09 -6.35
CA LEU A 55 2.55 -7.35 -6.13
C LEU A 55 3.98 -7.20 -6.67
N VAL A 56 4.97 -7.34 -5.78
CA VAL A 56 6.40 -7.27 -6.13
C VAL A 56 7.01 -8.66 -5.98
N GLY A 57 7.70 -9.11 -7.02
CA GLY A 57 8.39 -10.40 -7.05
C GLY A 57 9.67 -10.41 -6.21
N PRO A 58 10.26 -11.60 -5.97
CA PRO A 58 11.50 -11.72 -5.20
C PRO A 58 12.71 -11.08 -5.88
N ASP A 59 12.63 -10.80 -7.18
CA ASP A 59 13.65 -10.05 -7.94
C ASP A 59 13.48 -8.52 -7.84
N GLY A 60 12.50 -8.06 -7.04
CA GLY A 60 12.21 -6.64 -6.84
C GLY A 60 11.39 -5.98 -7.95
N LYS A 61 10.88 -6.75 -8.92
CA LYS A 61 10.05 -6.20 -10.01
C LYS A 61 8.56 -6.26 -9.70
N VAL A 62 7.81 -5.29 -10.23
CA VAL A 62 6.34 -5.32 -10.19
C VAL A 62 5.84 -6.46 -11.08
N VAL A 63 5.11 -7.39 -10.47
CA VAL A 63 4.46 -8.52 -11.15
C VAL A 63 3.03 -8.15 -11.56
N LYS A 64 2.30 -7.44 -10.67
CA LYS A 64 0.92 -7.03 -10.93
C LYS A 64 0.58 -5.75 -10.15
N THR A 65 -0.26 -4.91 -10.76
CA THR A 65 -0.87 -3.73 -10.13
C THR A 65 -2.38 -3.90 -10.08
N TYR A 66 -2.97 -3.70 -8.90
CA TYR A 66 -4.42 -3.72 -8.67
C TYR A 66 -4.87 -2.28 -8.48
N GLY A 67 -5.47 -1.67 -9.51
CA GLY A 67 -5.77 -0.23 -9.52
C GLY A 67 -7.01 0.19 -8.72
N THR A 68 -7.98 -0.71 -8.57
CA THR A 68 -9.21 -0.48 -7.79
C THR A 68 -9.67 -1.79 -7.17
N PRO A 69 -8.87 -2.39 -6.25
CA PRO A 69 -9.21 -3.66 -5.67
C PRO A 69 -10.47 -3.54 -4.80
N ASP A 70 -11.35 -4.54 -4.91
CA ASP A 70 -12.44 -4.72 -3.96
C ASP A 70 -11.85 -5.07 -2.58
N ALA A 71 -12.23 -4.34 -1.54
CA ALA A 71 -11.55 -4.47 -0.25
C ALA A 71 -11.78 -5.84 0.42
N GLU A 72 -12.91 -6.49 0.14
CA GLU A 72 -13.29 -7.76 0.76
C GLU A 72 -12.64 -8.94 0.03
N ALA A 73 -12.68 -8.96 -1.30
CA ALA A 73 -12.15 -10.06 -2.11
C ALA A 73 -10.64 -9.97 -2.35
N HIS A 74 -10.04 -8.79 -2.26
CA HIS A 74 -8.66 -8.59 -2.68
C HIS A 74 -7.59 -9.42 -1.95
N PRO A 75 -7.67 -9.68 -0.62
CA PRO A 75 -6.68 -10.53 0.03
C PRO A 75 -6.56 -11.92 -0.60
N GLU A 76 -7.68 -12.53 -0.97
CA GLU A 76 -7.69 -13.84 -1.63
C GLU A 76 -7.13 -13.76 -3.05
N GLU A 77 -7.51 -12.73 -3.82
CA GLU A 77 -6.98 -12.49 -5.16
C GLU A 77 -5.44 -12.34 -5.14
N ALA A 78 -4.93 -11.51 -4.23
CA ALA A 78 -3.50 -11.23 -4.12
C ALA A 78 -2.70 -12.47 -3.70
N LEU A 79 -3.23 -13.30 -2.80
CA LEU A 79 -2.60 -14.56 -2.40
C LEU A 79 -2.59 -15.58 -3.55
N ALA A 80 -3.68 -15.68 -4.31
CA ALA A 80 -3.75 -16.57 -5.46
C ALA A 80 -2.73 -16.20 -6.55
N ASP A 81 -2.45 -14.91 -6.75
CA ASP A 81 -1.44 -14.44 -7.69
C ASP A 81 -0.01 -14.57 -7.14
N LEU A 82 0.19 -14.51 -5.82
CA LEU A 82 1.50 -14.75 -5.19
C LEU A 82 1.96 -16.22 -5.30
N MET A 83 1.03 -17.17 -5.37
CA MET A 83 1.32 -18.61 -5.44
C MET A 83 1.57 -19.14 -6.87
N LYS A 84 1.61 -18.27 -7.87
CA LYS A 84 1.90 -18.60 -9.27
C LYS A 84 3.40 -18.47 -9.56
#